data_AF-A0A948NIN0-F1
#
_entry.id   AF-A0A948NIN0-F1
#
_cell.length_a   1.000
_cell.length_b   1.000
_cell.length_c   1.000
_cell.angle_alpha   90.00
_cell.angle_beta   90.00
_cell.angle_gamma   90.00
#
_symmetry.space_group_name_H-M   'P 1'
#
loop_
_entity.id
_entity.type
_entity.pdbx_description
1 polymer ?
#
loop_
_entity_poly.entity_id
_entity_poly.type
_entity_poly.pdbx_seq_one_letter_code
_entity_poly.pdbx_strand_id
1 'polypeptide(L)' 'MVRFIILLIILVLALSYFGISIRNIVESPTGQDNFSFVWAHIKDGWEILVVWIAGLIQSIKNIF' A
#
# COMPACT_ATOMS: atom_id res chain seq x y z
N MET A 1 -8.28 -14.04 5.05
CA MET A 1 -7.74 -12.67 5.11
C MET A 1 -7.06 -12.34 6.45
N VAL A 2 -7.75 -12.41 7.60
CA VAL A 2 -7.16 -12.08 8.91
C VAL A 2 -5.89 -12.88 9.27
N ARG A 3 -5.87 -14.18 8.95
CA ARG A 3 -4.70 -15.06 9.18
C ARG A 3 -3.44 -14.59 8.45
N PHE A 4 -3.61 -14.00 7.26
CA PHE A 4 -2.51 -13.50 6.45
C PHE A 4 -1.92 -12.20 7.03
N ILE A 5 -2.78 -11.32 7.54
CA ILE A 5 -2.37 -10.08 8.21
C ILE A 5 -1.57 -10.40 9.49
N ILE A 6 -2.04 -11.37 10.28
CA ILE A 6 -1.33 -11.83 11.49
C ILE A 6 0.05 -12.40 11.12
N LEU A 7 0.14 -13.19 10.05
CA LEU A 7 1.42 -13.70 9.53
C LEU A 7 2.38 -12.58 9.12
N LEU A 8 1.89 -11.53 8.45
CA LEU A 8 2.71 -10.37 8.08
C LEU A 8 3.24 -9.62 9.31
N ILE A 9 2.40 -9.43 10.34
CA ILE A 9 2.82 -8.78 11.58
C ILE A 9 3.91 -9.61 12.28
N ILE A 10 3.72 -10.93 12.39
CA ILE A 10 4.71 -11.84 12.98
C ILE A 10 6.02 -11.82 12.18
N LEU A 11 5.94 -11.80 10.85
CA LEU A 11 7.11 -11.72 9.97
C LEU A 11 7.90 -10.44 10.21
N VAL A 12 7.22 -9.29 10.28
CA VAL A 12 7.86 -7.98 10.54
C VAL A 12 8.50 -7.96 11.93
N LEU A 13 7.83 -8.49 12.95
CA LEU A 13 8.37 -8.60 14.31
C LEU A 13 9.58 -9.53 14.37
N ALA A 14 9.53 -10.68 13.69
CA ALA A 14 10.63 -11.62 13.61
C ALA A 14 11.85 -10.98 12.93
N LEU A 15 11.66 -10.33 11.77
CA LEU A 15 12.73 -9.60 11.07
C LEU A 15 13.34 -8.50 11.94
N SER A 16 12.51 -7.75 12.68
CA SER A 16 12.97 -6.75 13.66
C SER A 16 13.77 -7.36 14.81
N TYR A 17 13.40 -8.54 15.31
CA TYR A 17 14.13 -9.25 16.37
C TYR A 17 15.52 -9.71 15.91
N PHE A 18 15.64 -10.14 14.65
CA PHE A 18 16.94 -10.50 14.04
C PHE A 18 17.82 -9.28 13.69
N GLY A 19 17.40 -8.05 14.04
CA GLY A 19 18.14 -6.83 13.72
C GLY A 19 18.17 -6.53 12.22
N ILE A 20 17.33 -7.19 11.43
CA ILE A 20 17.21 -6.94 10.00
C ILE A 20 16.45 -5.63 9.84
N SER A 21 17.19 -4.58 9.49
CA SER A 21 16.62 -3.28 9.16
C SER A 21 15.69 -3.44 7.96
N ILE A 22 14.38 -3.36 8.20
CA ILE A 22 13.35 -3.31 7.14
C ILE A 22 13.67 -2.16 6.16
N ARG A 23 14.24 -1.06 6.66
CA ARG A 23 14.72 0.05 5.84
C ARG A 23 15.78 -0.42 4.84
N ASN A 24 16.75 -1.21 5.26
CA ASN A 24 17.80 -1.72 4.35
C ASN A 24 17.22 -2.67 3.30
N ILE A 25 16.16 -3.41 3.63
CA ILE A 25 15.46 -4.26 2.65
C ILE A 25 14.72 -3.39 1.63
N VAL A 26 13.96 -2.40 2.08
CA VAL A 26 13.19 -1.51 1.19
C VAL A 26 14.12 -0.64 0.34
N GLU A 27 15.27 -0.25 0.86
CA GLU A 27 16.28 0.53 0.14
C GLU A 27 17.13 -0.32 -0.81
N SER A 28 17.12 -1.66 -0.67
CA SER A 28 17.84 -2.55 -1.58
C SER A 28 17.30 -2.45 -3.02
N PRO A 29 18.12 -2.66 -4.05
CA PRO A 29 17.66 -2.59 -5.44
C PRO A 29 16.46 -3.50 -5.71
N THR A 30 16.54 -4.74 -5.23
CA THR A 30 15.45 -5.72 -5.33
C THR A 30 14.20 -5.33 -4.52
N GLY A 31 14.39 -4.67 -3.37
CA GLY A 31 13.29 -4.14 -2.57
C GLY A 31 12.57 -2.99 -3.26
N GLN A 32 13.33 -2.04 -3.83
CA GLN A 32 12.77 -0.91 -4.57
C GLN A 32 12.02 -1.37 -5.82
N ASP A 33 12.55 -2.32 -6.58
CA ASP A 33 11.89 -2.85 -7.78
C ASP A 33 10.52 -3.48 -7.44
N ASN A 34 10.48 -4.35 -6.43
CA ASN A 34 9.23 -5.00 -6.01
C ASN A 34 8.26 -4.02 -5.33
N PHE A 35 8.77 -3.11 -4.51
CA PHE A 35 7.95 -2.11 -3.84
C PHE A 35 7.34 -1.14 -4.86
N SER A 36 8.10 -0.70 -5.86
CA SER A 36 7.62 0.19 -6.92
C SER A 36 6.50 -0.45 -7.74
N PHE A 37 6.61 -1.75 -8.06
CA PHE A 37 5.57 -2.49 -8.76
C PHE A 37 4.25 -2.54 -7.97
N VAL A 38 4.31 -2.88 -6.69
CA VAL A 38 3.12 -2.93 -5.83
C VAL A 38 2.55 -1.52 -5.59
N TRP A 39 3.43 -0.54 -5.37
CA TRP A 39 3.05 0.85 -5.14
C TRP A 39 2.35 1.47 -6.34
N ALA A 40 2.79 1.15 -7.57
CA ALA A 40 2.11 1.59 -8.79
C ALA A 40 0.66 1.11 -8.84
N HIS A 41 0.39 -0.17 -8.56
CA HIS A 41 -0.97 -0.71 -8.53
C HIS A 41 -1.84 -0.09 -7.43
N ILE A 42 -1.25 0.18 -6.27
CA ILE A 42 -1.95 0.89 -5.18
C ILE A 42 -2.31 2.31 -5.63
N LYS A 43 -1.38 3.01 -6.27
CA LYS A 43 -1.60 4.37 -6.76
C LYS A 43 -2.70 4.40 -7.84
N ASP A 44 -2.66 3.48 -8.79
CA ASP A 44 -3.68 3.37 -9.84
C ASP A 44 -5.07 3.11 -9.23
N GLY A 45 -5.16 2.18 -8.27
CA GLY A 45 -6.39 1.91 -7.54
C GLY A 45 -6.88 3.14 -6.75
N TRP A 46 -5.96 3.89 -6.15
CA TRP A 46 -6.28 5.12 -5.43
C TRP A 46 -6.79 6.24 -6.35
N GLU A 47 -6.15 6.44 -7.50
CA GLU A 47 -6.59 7.43 -8.49
C GLU A 47 -8.01 7.13 -9.00
N ILE A 48 -8.33 5.85 -9.28
CA ILE A 48 -9.69 5.43 -9.65
C ILE A 48 -10.70 5.79 -8.56
N LEU A 49 -10.38 5.47 -7.29
CA LEU A 49 -11.25 5.80 -6.15
C LEU A 49 -11.45 7.30 -6.00
N VAL A 50 -10.39 8.10 -6.11
CA VAL A 50 -10.46 9.56 -6.01
C VAL A 50 -11.32 10.14 -7.13
N VAL A 51 -11.13 9.70 -8.38
CA VAL A 51 -11.93 10.15 -9.53
C VAL A 51 -13.41 9.82 -9.33
N TRP A 52 -13.72 8.60 -8.87
CA TRP A 52 -15.10 8.18 -8.59
C TRP A 52 -15.75 9.05 -7.51
N ILE A 53 -15.06 9.27 -6.38
CA ILE A 53 -15.56 10.13 -5.29
C ILE A 53 -15.74 11.57 -5.77
N ALA A 54 -14.78 12.11 -6.53
CA ALA A 54 -14.87 13.46 -7.08
C ALA A 54 -16.10 13.62 -7.99
N GLY A 55 -16.35 12.65 -8.86
CA GLY A 55 -17.53 12.62 -9.73
C GLY A 55 -18.86 12.55 -8.96
N LEU A 56 -18.91 11.77 -7.87
CA LEU A 56 -20.07 11.73 -6.99
C LEU A 56 -20.33 13.08 -6.30
N ILE A 57 -19.29 13.69 -5.73
CA ILE A 57 -19.41 15.00 -5.06
C ILE A 57 -19.91 16.06 -6.04
N GLN A 58 -19.39 16.06 -7.27
CA GLN A 58 -19.81 17.00 -8.30
C GLN A 58 -21.27 16.78 -8.73
N SER A 59 -21.71 15.52 -8.83
CA SER A 59 -23.10 15.20 -9.14
C SER A 59 -24.07 15.69 -8.06
N ILE A 60 -23.71 15.54 -6.78
CA ILE A 60 -24.50 16.04 -5.66
C ILE A 60 -24.60 17.58 -5.70
N LYS A 61 -23.48 18.27 -5.93
CA LYS A 61 -23.46 19.75 -6.04
C LYS A 61 -24.29 20.31 -7.18
N ASN A 62 -24.56 19.53 -8.22
CA ASN A 62 -25.38 19.98 -9.34
C ASN A 62 -26.89 19.74 -9.10
N ILE A 63 -27.25 18.94 -8.09
CA ILE A 63 -28.65 18.59 -7.76
C ILE A 63 -29.20 19.47 -6.63
N PHE A 64 -28.34 19.94 -5.70
CA PHE A 64 -28.67 20.87 -4.63
C PHE A 64 -28.22 22.29 -4.98
#